data_AF-A0A3L6S7Y0-F1
#
_entry.id   AF-A0A3L6S7Y0-F1
#
_cell.length_a   1.000
_cell.length_b   1.000
_cell.length_c   1.000
_cell.angle_alpha   90.00
_cell.angle_beta   90.00
_cell.angle_gamma   90.00
#
_symmetry.space_group_name_H-M   'P 1'
#
loop_
_entity.id
_entity.type
_entity.pdbx_description
1 polymer ?
#
loop_
_entity_poly.entity_id
_entity_poly.type
_entity_poly.pdbx_seq_one_letter_code
_entity_poly.pdbx_strand_id
1 'polypeptide(L)'
;MDQQVFDGDPFVRSISPPEENTFSAELSWPDLDFDDGLYELPKPVANETSSGGSSCQRKLNHNAYERDRRKHLNELYSSLRSLLPDADHTEKPSIATTVSEVLKYIPELQKEVENLQRRKKKLMNANCKRGVANLSGSTAPIVSVNCLNEMEIMVQKYWKTRVFT
;
A
#
# COMPACT_ATOMS: atom_id res chain seq x y z
N MET A 1 -75.89 -27.48 -0.32
CA MET A 1 -75.42 -26.12 -0.64
C MET A 1 -74.24 -25.89 0.29
N ASP A 2 -73.04 -26.11 -0.20
CA ASP A 2 -71.82 -25.96 0.59
C ASP A 2 -70.98 -24.86 -0.04
N GLN A 3 -70.86 -23.77 0.70
CA GLN A 3 -70.16 -22.55 0.33
C GLN A 3 -68.66 -22.78 0.52
N GLN A 4 -67.88 -22.78 -0.57
CA GLN A 4 -66.42 -22.64 -0.48
C GLN A 4 -66.06 -21.16 -0.59
N VAL A 5 -65.48 -20.64 0.50
CA VAL A 5 -64.77 -19.38 0.55
C VAL A 5 -63.36 -19.60 -0.03
N PHE A 6 -63.04 -18.90 -1.12
CA PHE A 6 -61.67 -18.77 -1.58
C PHE A 6 -61.05 -17.57 -0.86
N ASP A 7 -60.13 -17.85 0.05
CA ASP A 7 -59.26 -16.83 0.65
C ASP A 7 -58.39 -16.18 -0.43
N GLY A 8 -58.35 -14.86 -0.42
CA GLY A 8 -57.55 -14.06 -1.33
C GLY A 8 -56.05 -14.29 -1.12
N ASP A 9 -55.34 -14.41 -2.23
CA ASP A 9 -53.90 -14.64 -2.31
C ASP A 9 -53.11 -13.43 -1.75
N PRO A 10 -52.30 -13.56 -0.68
CA PRO A 10 -51.67 -12.42 -0.01
C PRO A 10 -50.42 -11.87 -0.73
N PHE A 11 -50.05 -12.40 -1.90
CA PHE A 11 -48.76 -12.07 -2.54
C PHE A 11 -48.80 -11.04 -3.66
N VAL A 12 -49.94 -10.41 -3.95
CA VAL A 12 -49.96 -9.26 -4.87
C VAL A 12 -49.67 -7.99 -4.09
N ARG A 13 -48.42 -7.84 -3.66
CA ARG A 13 -47.90 -6.55 -3.17
C ARG A 13 -47.39 -5.78 -4.39
N SER A 14 -48.18 -4.83 -4.86
CA SER A 14 -47.78 -3.83 -5.84
C SER A 14 -46.44 -3.20 -5.42
N ILE A 15 -45.41 -3.38 -6.25
CA ILE A 15 -44.10 -2.78 -6.04
C ILE A 15 -44.16 -1.41 -6.70
N SER A 16 -44.32 -0.34 -5.91
CA SER A 16 -44.08 1.03 -6.38
C SER A 16 -42.60 1.20 -6.74
N PRO A 17 -42.25 2.01 -7.75
CA PRO A 17 -40.87 2.32 -8.08
C PRO A 17 -40.17 2.97 -6.87
N PRO A 18 -38.90 2.65 -6.57
CA PRO A 18 -38.16 3.35 -5.54
C PRO A 18 -37.84 4.77 -6.00
N GLU A 19 -38.29 5.73 -5.21
CA GLU A 19 -37.96 7.16 -5.34
C GLU A 19 -36.43 7.34 -5.30
N GLU A 20 -35.91 8.12 -6.23
CA GLU A 20 -34.50 8.44 -6.37
C GLU A 20 -34.04 9.39 -5.25
N ASN A 21 -33.66 8.82 -4.10
CA ASN A 21 -32.79 9.51 -3.14
C ASN A 21 -31.40 8.86 -3.17
N THR A 22 -30.66 9.23 -4.21
CA THR A 22 -29.24 8.93 -4.40
C THR A 22 -28.46 9.46 -3.19
N PHE A 23 -28.12 8.55 -2.30
CA PHE A 23 -27.17 8.76 -1.21
C PHE A 23 -25.81 9.14 -1.79
N SER A 24 -25.60 10.44 -1.97
CA SER A 24 -24.30 11.01 -2.32
C SER A 24 -23.45 11.07 -1.07
N ALA A 25 -22.88 9.93 -0.68
CA ALA A 25 -21.74 9.90 0.22
C ALA A 25 -20.49 9.78 -0.64
N GLU A 26 -19.90 10.94 -0.92
CA GLU A 26 -18.57 11.10 -1.48
C GLU A 26 -17.56 10.47 -0.50
N LEU A 27 -17.20 9.21 -0.72
CA LEU A 27 -15.96 8.67 -0.18
C LEU A 27 -14.86 9.04 -1.18
N SER A 28 -14.31 10.24 -0.98
CA SER A 28 -13.06 10.67 -1.62
C SER A 28 -11.95 9.76 -1.11
N TRP A 29 -11.58 8.76 -1.92
CA TRP A 29 -10.39 7.98 -1.68
C TRP A 29 -9.19 8.91 -1.82
N PRO A 30 -8.26 8.95 -0.85
CA PRO A 30 -7.11 9.84 -0.91
C PRO A 30 -6.29 9.57 -2.18
N ASP A 31 -6.00 10.64 -2.91
CA ASP A 31 -5.09 10.66 -4.06
C ASP A 31 -3.76 10.05 -3.63
N LEU A 32 -3.55 8.80 -4.05
CA LEU A 32 -2.23 8.18 -4.05
C LEU A 32 -1.69 8.38 -5.46
N ASP A 33 -0.81 9.37 -5.62
CA ASP A 33 0.02 9.54 -6.80
C ASP A 33 0.91 8.30 -6.95
N PHE A 34 0.38 7.28 -7.64
CA PHE A 34 1.12 6.10 -8.05
C PHE A 34 1.66 6.36 -9.46
N ASP A 35 2.99 6.32 -9.56
CA ASP A 35 3.81 6.72 -10.69
C ASP A 35 3.36 6.15 -12.05
N ASP A 36 3.46 7.03 -13.03
CA ASP A 36 3.01 7.01 -14.41
C ASP A 36 3.54 5.79 -15.21
N GLY A 37 2.65 5.04 -15.85
CA GLY A 37 3.11 4.01 -16.80
C GLY A 37 2.14 2.98 -17.35
N LEU A 38 0.89 2.88 -16.89
CA LEU A 38 -0.06 1.93 -17.50
C LEU A 38 -1.54 2.20 -17.17
N TYR A 39 -2.09 3.33 -17.61
CA TYR A 39 -3.55 3.50 -17.65
C TYR A 39 -4.00 3.88 -19.06
N GLU A 40 -4.49 2.91 -19.81
CA GLU A 40 -5.62 3.14 -20.70
C GLU A 40 -6.30 1.79 -20.97
N LEU A 41 -7.20 1.40 -20.05
CA LEU A 41 -8.35 0.61 -20.49
C LEU A 41 -9.17 1.53 -21.40
N PRO A 42 -9.51 1.14 -22.64
CA PRO A 42 -10.38 1.93 -23.48
C PRO A 42 -11.71 2.11 -22.75
N LYS A 43 -12.00 3.34 -22.34
CA LYS A 43 -13.33 3.76 -21.89
C LYS A 43 -14.27 3.43 -23.06
N PRO A 44 -15.37 2.66 -22.88
CA PRO A 44 -16.30 2.44 -23.96
C PRO A 44 -16.84 3.81 -24.36
N VAL A 45 -16.44 4.28 -25.54
CA VAL A 45 -17.02 5.45 -26.19
C VAL A 45 -18.53 5.27 -26.12
N ALA A 46 -19.20 6.15 -25.38
CA ALA A 46 -20.64 6.32 -25.48
C ALA A 46 -20.90 6.81 -26.92
N ASN A 47 -21.13 5.86 -27.83
CA ASN A 47 -21.52 6.17 -29.20
C ASN A 47 -23.03 6.38 -29.22
N GLU A 48 -23.42 7.64 -29.05
CA GLU A 48 -24.77 8.05 -29.32
C GLU A 48 -25.02 7.96 -30.83
N THR A 49 -25.85 6.99 -31.20
CA THR A 49 -26.55 6.81 -32.48
C THR A 49 -25.73 6.29 -33.68
N SER A 50 -25.65 4.96 -33.79
CA SER A 50 -25.83 4.28 -35.08
C SER A 50 -26.47 2.91 -34.87
N SER A 51 -27.72 2.81 -35.30
CA SER A 51 -28.50 1.59 -35.43
C SER A 51 -27.75 0.57 -36.30
N GLY A 52 -27.49 -0.64 -35.79
CA GLY A 52 -27.08 -1.77 -36.65
C GLY A 52 -26.09 -2.78 -36.09
N GLY A 53 -25.50 -2.57 -34.90
CA GLY A 53 -24.70 -3.61 -34.27
C GLY A 53 -25.60 -4.75 -33.77
N SER A 54 -25.55 -5.92 -34.43
CA SER A 54 -26.26 -7.12 -33.95
C SER A 54 -25.97 -7.34 -32.46
N SER A 55 -26.99 -7.68 -31.67
CA SER A 55 -26.88 -7.83 -30.21
C SER A 55 -25.74 -8.78 -29.79
N CYS A 56 -25.32 -9.69 -30.67
CA CYS A 56 -24.15 -10.54 -30.49
C CYS A 56 -22.82 -9.77 -30.45
N GLN A 57 -22.61 -8.76 -31.30
CA GLN A 57 -21.35 -8.01 -31.34
C GLN A 57 -21.12 -7.19 -30.06
N ARG A 58 -22.20 -6.60 -29.52
CA ARG A 58 -22.15 -5.87 -28.24
C ARG A 58 -21.81 -6.80 -27.07
N LYS A 59 -22.40 -8.02 -27.06
CA LYS A 59 -22.09 -9.04 -26.06
C LYS A 59 -20.63 -9.51 -26.13
N LEU A 60 -20.09 -9.70 -27.33
CA LEU A 60 -18.70 -10.11 -27.54
C LEU A 60 -17.72 -9.03 -27.05
N ASN A 61 -17.95 -7.76 -27.39
CA ASN A 61 -17.13 -6.65 -26.92
C ASN A 61 -17.16 -6.55 -25.39
N HIS A 62 -18.36 -6.56 -24.79
CA HIS A 62 -18.52 -6.55 -23.34
C HIS A 62 -17.78 -7.72 -22.66
N ASN A 63 -17.84 -8.92 -23.25
CA ASN A 63 -17.17 -10.10 -22.73
C ASN A 63 -15.63 -10.03 -22.85
N ALA A 64 -15.11 -9.42 -23.91
CA ALA A 64 -13.68 -9.15 -24.06
C ALA A 64 -13.20 -8.17 -22.99
N TYR A 65 -13.88 -7.03 -22.85
CA TYR A 65 -13.60 -6.04 -21.81
C TYR A 65 -13.62 -6.66 -20.41
N GLU A 66 -14.63 -7.48 -20.11
CA GLU A 66 -14.74 -8.13 -18.79
C GLU A 66 -13.67 -9.19 -18.54
N ARG A 67 -13.15 -9.86 -19.59
CA ARG A 67 -11.96 -10.71 -19.44
C ARG A 67 -10.74 -9.87 -19.09
N ASP A 68 -10.51 -8.77 -19.80
CA ASP A 68 -9.34 -7.92 -19.59
C ASP A 68 -9.37 -7.29 -18.19
N ARG A 69 -10.55 -6.83 -17.75
CA ARG A 69 -10.75 -6.35 -16.38
C ARG A 69 -10.39 -7.42 -15.34
N ARG A 70 -10.86 -8.66 -15.51
CA ARG A 70 -10.55 -9.77 -14.58
C ARG A 70 -9.07 -10.15 -14.64
N LYS A 71 -8.46 -10.09 -15.82
CA LYS A 71 -7.02 -10.35 -16.00
C LYS A 71 -6.20 -9.33 -15.21
N HIS A 72 -6.49 -8.04 -15.36
CA HIS A 72 -5.83 -6.98 -14.61
C HIS A 72 -6.00 -7.14 -13.09
N LEU A 73 -7.21 -7.44 -12.62
CA LEU A 73 -7.45 -7.71 -11.20
C LEU A 73 -6.60 -8.88 -10.68
N ASN A 74 -6.49 -9.96 -11.46
CA ASN A 74 -5.66 -11.11 -11.11
C ASN A 74 -4.15 -10.79 -11.13
N GLU A 75 -3.70 -9.90 -12.02
CA GLU A 75 -2.32 -9.40 -12.04
C GLU A 75 -2.01 -8.62 -10.75
N LEU A 76 -2.92 -7.74 -10.32
CA LEU A 76 -2.77 -7.00 -9.04
C LEU A 76 -2.68 -7.96 -7.84
N TYR A 77 -3.54 -8.97 -7.77
CA TYR A 77 -3.45 -9.97 -6.71
C TYR A 77 -2.18 -10.84 -6.81
N SER A 78 -1.66 -11.08 -8.02
CA SER A 78 -0.37 -11.78 -8.19
C SER A 78 0.79 -10.94 -7.66
N SER A 79 0.80 -9.64 -7.97
CA SER A 79 1.77 -8.68 -7.44
C SER A 79 1.70 -8.63 -5.91
N LEU A 80 0.49 -8.53 -5.34
CA LEU A 80 0.28 -8.52 -3.89
C LEU A 80 0.86 -9.75 -3.20
N ARG A 81 0.68 -10.95 -3.79
CA ARG A 81 1.25 -12.20 -3.25
C ARG A 81 2.77 -12.20 -3.25
N SER A 82 3.42 -11.59 -4.24
CA SER A 82 4.89 -11.55 -4.32
C SER A 82 5.54 -10.68 -3.23
N LEU A 83 4.77 -9.79 -2.61
CA LEU A 83 5.21 -8.92 -1.52
C LEU A 83 5.03 -9.55 -0.14
N LEU A 84 4.31 -10.67 -0.05
CA LEU A 84 4.13 -11.39 1.20
C LEU A 84 5.35 -12.27 1.47
N PRO A 85 5.69 -12.49 2.76
CA PRO A 85 6.72 -13.46 3.11
C PRO A 85 6.33 -14.84 2.59
N ASP A 86 7.34 -15.64 2.21
CA ASP A 86 7.17 -16.98 1.66
C ASP A 86 6.36 -17.89 2.61
N ALA A 87 5.04 -17.85 2.49
CA ALA A 87 4.15 -18.79 3.13
C ALA A 87 4.30 -20.11 2.36
N ASP A 88 4.85 -21.13 3.02
CA ASP A 88 5.10 -22.50 2.51
C ASP A 88 4.40 -22.78 1.18
N HIS A 89 5.14 -22.57 0.08
CA HIS A 89 4.67 -22.53 -1.32
C HIS A 89 4.19 -23.88 -1.87
N THR A 90 3.39 -24.59 -1.10
CA THR A 90 2.84 -25.89 -1.50
C THR A 90 1.66 -25.70 -2.44
N GLU A 91 0.89 -24.60 -2.33
CA GLU A 91 -0.25 -24.29 -3.21
C GLU A 91 -0.45 -22.77 -3.43
N LYS A 92 -1.08 -22.39 -4.56
CA LYS A 92 -1.42 -21.00 -4.87
C LYS A 92 -2.46 -20.48 -3.87
N PRO A 93 -2.15 -19.49 -3.01
CA PRO A 93 -3.09 -19.04 -1.99
C PRO A 93 -4.33 -18.41 -2.62
N SER A 94 -5.50 -18.76 -2.09
CA SER A 94 -6.77 -18.16 -2.50
C SER A 94 -6.76 -16.65 -2.29
N ILE A 95 -7.62 -15.90 -3.00
CA ILE A 95 -7.71 -14.44 -2.82
C ILE A 95 -8.02 -14.08 -1.36
N ALA A 96 -8.92 -14.82 -0.70
CA ALA A 96 -9.27 -14.58 0.70
C ALA A 96 -8.09 -14.84 1.65
N THR A 97 -7.31 -15.89 1.37
CA THR A 97 -6.08 -16.20 2.12
C THR A 97 -5.07 -15.07 2.00
N THR A 98 -4.79 -14.62 0.76
CA THR A 98 -3.87 -13.50 0.49
C THR A 98 -4.29 -12.24 1.23
N VAL A 99 -5.56 -11.86 1.18
CA VAL A 99 -6.06 -10.68 1.91
C VAL A 99 -5.89 -10.86 3.42
N SER A 100 -6.15 -12.05 3.95
CA SER A 100 -6.00 -12.33 5.39
C SER A 100 -4.54 -12.23 5.85
N GLU A 101 -3.59 -12.65 5.01
CA GLU A 101 -2.15 -12.55 5.29
C GLU A 101 -1.67 -11.09 5.24
N VAL A 102 -2.10 -10.32 4.24
CA VAL A 102 -1.78 -8.88 4.13
C VAL A 102 -2.24 -8.12 5.38
N LEU A 103 -3.45 -8.40 5.85
CA LEU A 103 -4.01 -7.76 7.05
C LEU A 103 -3.20 -8.06 8.32
N LYS A 104 -2.48 -9.18 8.37
CA LYS A 104 -1.55 -9.51 9.47
C LYS A 104 -0.17 -8.89 9.25
N TYR A 105 0.32 -8.92 8.02
CA TYR A 105 1.70 -8.55 7.71
C TYR A 105 1.95 -7.03 7.79
N ILE A 106 1.00 -6.19 7.38
CA ILE A 106 1.13 -4.73 7.47
C ILE A 106 1.43 -4.26 8.91
N PRO A 107 0.63 -4.61 9.94
CA PRO A 107 0.92 -4.16 11.30
C PRO A 107 2.20 -4.79 11.88
N GLU A 108 2.58 -6.00 11.47
CA GLU A 108 3.87 -6.61 11.84
C GLU A 108 5.05 -5.78 11.33
N LEU A 109 5.03 -5.41 10.04
CA LEU A 109 6.04 -4.55 9.42
C LEU A 109 6.12 -3.17 10.10
N GLN A 110 4.97 -2.55 10.39
CA GLN A 110 4.94 -1.26 11.09
C GLN A 110 5.67 -1.34 12.45
N LYS A 111 5.38 -2.40 13.23
CA LYS A 111 6.02 -2.64 14.51
C LYS A 111 7.53 -2.88 14.37
N GLU A 112 7.96 -3.58 13.33
CA GLU A 112 9.37 -3.79 13.06
C GLU A 112 10.11 -2.48 12.77
N VAL A 113 9.54 -1.63 11.91
CA VAL A 113 10.09 -0.31 11.59
C VAL A 113 10.23 0.54 12.86
N GLU A 114 9.19 0.60 13.72
CA GLU A 114 9.25 1.33 14.99
C GLU A 114 10.35 0.80 15.92
N ASN A 115 10.48 -0.53 16.03
CA ASN A 115 11.49 -1.16 16.87
C ASN A 115 12.91 -0.85 16.36
N LEU A 116 13.12 -0.90 15.06
CA LEU A 116 14.39 -0.55 14.43
C LEU A 116 14.73 0.92 14.65
N GLN A 117 13.77 1.84 14.47
CA GLN A 117 13.94 3.26 14.76
C GLN A 117 14.28 3.50 16.24
N ARG A 118 13.61 2.81 17.17
CA ARG A 118 13.91 2.89 18.61
C ARG A 118 15.32 2.39 18.92
N ARG A 119 15.74 1.28 18.31
CA ARG A 119 17.09 0.71 18.48
C ARG A 119 18.16 1.65 17.95
N LYS A 120 17.95 2.23 16.76
CA LYS A 120 18.81 3.25 16.17
C LYS A 120 19.01 4.46 17.09
N LYS A 121 17.92 5.03 17.62
CA LYS A 121 17.98 6.14 18.60
C LYS A 121 18.76 5.78 19.86
N LYS A 122 18.55 4.58 20.42
CA LYS A 122 19.28 4.10 21.60
C LYS A 122 20.79 4.02 21.36
N LEU A 123 21.20 3.47 20.22
CA LEU A 123 22.62 3.37 19.86
C LEU A 123 23.27 4.74 19.63
N MET A 124 22.56 5.64 18.95
CA MET A 124 23.02 7.02 18.74
C MET A 124 23.24 7.75 20.07
N ASN A 125 22.30 7.64 21.01
CA ASN A 125 22.42 8.25 22.34
C ASN A 125 23.54 7.64 23.19
N ALA A 126 23.83 6.34 23.03
CA ALA A 126 24.94 5.69 23.73
C ALA A 126 26.31 6.10 23.16
N ASN A 127 26.41 6.34 21.85
CA ASN A 127 27.66 6.73 21.22
C ASN A 127 28.05 8.19 21.46
N CYS A 128 27.09 9.08 21.74
CA CYS A 128 27.37 10.48 22.13
C CYS A 128 28.00 10.60 23.55
N LYS A 129 27.95 9.55 24.37
CA LYS A 129 28.49 9.55 25.75
C LYS A 129 29.91 9.01 25.88
N ARG A 130 30.55 8.57 24.78
CA ARG A 130 31.86 7.92 24.84
C ARG A 130 33.02 8.94 24.75
N GLY A 131 33.39 9.44 25.93
CA GLY A 131 34.80 9.58 26.33
C GLY A 131 35.54 10.87 25.96
N VAL A 132 35.36 11.92 26.75
CA VAL A 132 36.48 12.83 27.05
C VAL A 132 37.38 12.11 28.05
N ALA A 133 38.26 11.24 27.55
CA ALA A 133 39.38 10.75 28.34
C ALA A 133 40.39 11.90 28.44
N ASN A 134 40.46 12.52 29.62
CA ASN A 134 41.49 13.51 29.94
C ASN A 134 42.87 12.83 29.89
N LEU A 135 43.52 12.88 28.71
CA LEU A 135 44.91 12.48 28.54
C LEU A 135 45.79 13.66 28.99
N SER A 136 46.00 13.75 30.30
CA SER A 136 47.06 14.59 30.87
C SER A 136 48.41 14.04 30.41
N GLY A 137 49.09 14.77 29.51
CA GLY A 137 50.52 14.56 29.21
C GLY A 137 50.91 14.02 27.83
N SER A 138 50.00 13.88 26.85
CA SER A 138 50.36 13.31 25.55
C SER A 138 50.89 14.35 24.54
N THR A 139 52.08 14.12 23.99
CA THR A 139 52.72 14.91 22.89
C THR A 139 52.21 14.50 21.50
N ALA A 140 51.03 13.88 21.43
CA ALA A 140 50.39 13.47 20.18
C ALA A 140 49.58 14.61 19.55
N PRO A 141 49.40 14.62 18.21
CA PRO A 141 48.50 15.57 17.56
C PRO A 141 47.09 15.44 18.15
N ILE A 142 46.49 16.56 18.54
CA ILE A 142 45.12 16.59 19.06
C ILE A 142 44.19 16.40 17.85
N VAL A 143 43.44 15.30 17.88
CA VAL A 143 42.45 14.96 16.87
C VAL A 143 41.08 15.08 17.52
N SER A 144 40.22 15.97 17.03
CA SER A 144 38.80 15.94 17.38
C SER A 144 38.03 15.20 16.30
N VAL A 145 37.04 14.41 16.71
CA VAL A 145 36.15 13.69 15.80
C VAL A 145 34.72 14.08 16.18
N ASN A 146 33.97 14.58 15.21
CA ASN A 146 32.58 14.98 15.38
C ASN A 146 31.71 14.25 14.34
N CYS A 147 30.70 13.50 14.79
CA CYS A 147 29.80 12.78 13.90
C CYS A 147 28.79 13.76 13.28
N LEU A 148 28.75 13.86 11.95
CA LEU A 148 27.83 14.77 11.25
C LEU A 148 26.54 14.06 10.83
N ASN A 149 26.63 12.78 10.44
CA ASN A 149 25.48 11.93 10.12
C ASN A 149 25.83 10.43 10.30
N GLU A 150 25.01 9.53 9.76
CA GLU A 150 25.17 8.07 9.93
C GLU A 150 26.34 7.47 9.13
N MET A 151 26.83 8.17 8.10
CA MET A 151 27.89 7.69 7.20
C MET A 151 29.14 8.57 7.20
N GLU A 152 29.07 9.77 7.77
CA GLU A 152 30.10 10.79 7.69
C GLU A 152 30.49 11.32 9.07
N ILE A 153 31.80 11.44 9.24
CA ILE A 153 32.44 12.01 10.41
C ILE A 153 33.34 13.15 9.98
N MET A 154 33.35 14.24 10.75
CA MET A 154 34.33 15.32 10.64
C MET A 154 35.51 14.99 11.55
N VAL A 155 36.72 15.02 11.01
CA VAL A 155 37.95 14.88 11.78
C VAL A 155 38.74 16.17 11.66
N GLN A 156 38.97 16.88 12.78
CA GLN A 156 39.86 18.05 12.80
C GLN A 156 41.19 17.67 13.45
N LYS A 157 42.30 18.13 12.87
CA LYS A 157 43.67 17.85 13.31
C LYS A 157 44.35 19.15 13.71
N TYR A 158 45.01 19.16 14.87
CA TYR A 158 45.81 20.29 15.34
C TYR A 158 47.24 19.85 15.65
N TRP A 159 48.24 20.59 15.16
CA TRP A 159 49.66 20.40 15.46
C TRP A 159 50.27 21.69 16.00
N LYS A 160 51.08 21.58 17.06
CA LYS A 160 51.79 22.70 17.69
C LYS A 160 53.27 22.62 17.35
N THR A 161 53.77 23.63 16.64
CA THR A 161 55.20 23.77 16.33
C THR A 161 55.92 24.37 17.53
N ARG A 162 56.96 23.70 18.03
CA ARG A 162 57.82 24.22 19.10
C ARG A 162 58.87 25.13 18.44
N VAL A 163 58.90 26.40 18.82
CA VAL A 163 59.96 27.35 18.43
C VAL A 163 61.00 27.36 19.55
N PHE A 164 62.25 27.06 19.22
CA PHE A 164 63.38 27.20 20.14
C PHE A 164 64.00 28.58 19.93
N THR A 165 64.06 29.40 20.98
CA THR A 165 64.77 30.69 21.03
C THR A 165 65.57 30.74 22.31
#